data_AF-A0A1A2GB67-F1
#
_entry.id   AF-A0A1A2GB67-F1
#
_cell.length_a   1.000
_cell.length_b   1.000
_cell.length_c   1.000
_cell.angle_alpha   90.00
_cell.angle_beta   90.00
_cell.angle_gamma   90.00
#
_symmetry.space_group_name_H-M   'P 1'
#
loop_
_entity.id
_entity.type
_entity.pdbx_description
1 polymer ?
#
loop_
_entity_poly.entity_id
_entity_poly.type
_entity_poly.pdbx_seq_one_letter_code
_entity_poly.pdbx_strand_id
1 'polypeptide(L)' 'MSKLLFAMVATIAAVSPTAVARADAPAPGDACTVLHATTHDANGRMMWCNPTMTGAHTLVWQYGGPS' A
#
# COMPACT_ATOMS: atom_id res chain seq x y z
N MET A 1 -49.24 28.63 -20.65
CA MET A 1 -48.32 29.57 -19.99
C MET A 1 -47.52 28.81 -18.93
N SER A 2 -46.18 28.96 -18.95
CA SER A 2 -45.28 28.98 -17.77
C SER A 2 -45.20 27.74 -16.86
N LYS A 3 -44.07 27.20 -16.42
CA LYS A 3 -42.63 27.50 -16.48
C LYS A 3 -41.98 26.17 -16.06
N LEU A 4 -41.27 25.50 -16.96
CA LEU A 4 -39.82 25.31 -16.92
C LEU A 4 -39.23 24.94 -15.54
N LEU A 5 -38.64 23.74 -15.55
CA LEU A 5 -37.37 23.34 -14.95
C LEU A 5 -37.37 23.03 -13.45
N PHE A 6 -37.62 21.76 -13.13
CA PHE A 6 -37.15 21.15 -11.89
C PHE A 6 -35.62 21.09 -11.94
N ALA A 7 -35.00 21.88 -11.05
CA ALA A 7 -33.57 22.01 -10.91
C ALA A 7 -32.93 20.66 -10.55
N MET A 8 -32.05 20.19 -11.44
CA MET A 8 -31.19 19.02 -11.20
C MET A 8 -30.12 19.42 -10.18
N VAL A 9 -30.30 19.01 -8.93
CA VAL A 9 -29.29 19.19 -7.88
C VAL A 9 -28.11 18.28 -8.21
N ALA A 10 -27.06 18.86 -8.78
CA ALA A 10 -25.79 18.17 -9.00
C ALA A 10 -25.10 18.00 -7.64
N THR A 11 -25.22 16.81 -7.05
CA THR A 11 -24.40 16.40 -5.91
C THR A 11 -22.96 16.24 -6.38
N ILE A 12 -22.14 17.27 -6.18
CA ILE A 12 -20.69 17.19 -6.38
C ILE A 12 -20.16 16.29 -5.25
N ALA A 13 -20.02 15.00 -5.52
CA ALA A 13 -19.32 14.08 -4.63
C ALA A 13 -17.86 14.53 -4.57
N ALA A 14 -17.50 15.23 -3.50
CA ALA A 14 -16.11 15.54 -3.20
C ALA A 14 -15.39 14.21 -2.94
N VAL A 15 -14.77 13.66 -3.98
CA VAL A 15 -13.75 12.63 -3.84
C VAL A 15 -12.56 13.30 -3.16
N SER A 16 -12.55 13.28 -1.83
CA SER A 16 -11.36 13.63 -1.07
C SER A 16 -10.25 12.68 -1.55
N PRO A 17 -9.16 13.17 -2.15
CA PRO A 17 -7.99 12.33 -2.30
C PRO A 17 -7.51 12.09 -0.87
N THR A 18 -7.86 10.94 -0.30
CA THR A 18 -7.16 10.45 0.89
C THR A 18 -5.71 10.38 0.47
N ALA A 19 -4.92 11.35 0.95
CA ALA A 19 -3.50 11.39 0.72
C ALA A 19 -2.95 10.08 1.28
N VAL A 20 -2.73 9.11 0.40
CA VAL A 20 -2.00 7.90 0.74
C VAL A 20 -0.62 8.43 1.03
N ALA A 21 -0.26 8.54 2.31
CA ALA A 21 1.10 8.81 2.71
C ALA A 21 1.94 7.71 2.04
N ARG A 22 2.64 8.08 0.97
CA ARG A 22 3.52 7.17 0.25
C ARG A 22 4.68 6.93 1.22
N ALA A 23 4.58 5.89 2.03
CA ALA A 23 5.73 5.37 2.74
C ALA A 23 6.78 5.04 1.67
N ASP A 24 8.03 5.43 1.92
CA ASP A 24 9.14 5.04 1.06
C ASP A 24 9.10 3.52 0.85
N ALA A 25 9.39 3.09 -0.38
CA ALA A 25 9.42 1.67 -0.68
C ALA A 25 10.51 1.02 0.20
N PRO A 26 10.20 -0.07 0.93
CA PRO A 26 11.15 -0.67 1.83
C PRO A 26 12.37 -1.20 1.08
N ALA A 27 13.52 -1.19 1.74
CA ALA A 27 14.73 -1.85 1.30
C ALA A 27 14.80 -3.29 1.88
N PRO A 28 15.57 -4.18 1.24
CA PRO A 28 15.88 -5.48 1.81
C PRO A 28 16.58 -5.33 3.17
N GLY A 29 16.12 -6.08 4.16
CA GLY A 29 16.60 -5.99 5.55
C GLY A 29 15.83 -5.01 6.42
N ASP A 30 15.01 -4.12 5.85
CA ASP A 30 14.13 -3.27 6.64
C ASP A 30 13.11 -4.10 7.42
N ALA A 31 12.79 -3.64 8.62
CA ALA A 31 11.84 -4.31 9.48
C ALA A 31 10.43 -4.33 8.86
N CYS A 32 9.75 -5.45 9.07
CA CYS A 32 8.36 -5.62 8.70
C CYS A 32 7.62 -6.31 9.85
N THR A 33 6.29 -6.18 9.89
CA THR A 33 5.51 -6.59 11.07
C THR A 33 4.59 -7.77 10.82
N VAL A 34 4.42 -8.18 9.55
CA VAL A 34 3.46 -9.22 9.16
C VAL A 34 4.18 -10.30 8.37
N LEU A 35 4.39 -11.45 9.02
CA LEU A 35 4.99 -12.62 8.40
C LEU A 35 4.27 -12.97 7.09
N HIS A 36 5.06 -13.26 6.04
CA HIS A 36 4.62 -13.55 4.68
C HIS A 36 3.88 -12.41 3.96
N ALA A 37 3.86 -11.18 4.49
CA ALA A 37 3.40 -10.04 3.71
C ALA A 37 4.26 -9.87 2.45
N THR A 38 3.66 -9.36 1.38
CA THR A 38 4.34 -9.03 0.13
C THR A 38 4.32 -7.54 -0.12
N THR A 39 5.38 -7.04 -0.77
CA THR A 39 5.47 -5.66 -1.24
C THR A 39 6.40 -5.59 -2.46
N HIS A 40 6.53 -4.41 -3.05
CA HIS A 40 7.51 -4.16 -4.11
C HIS A 40 8.54 -3.11 -3.64
N ASP A 41 9.81 -3.32 -4.00
CA ASP A 41 10.86 -2.31 -3.82
C ASP A 41 10.67 -1.13 -4.80
N ALA A 42 11.55 -0.13 -4.71
CA ALA A 42 11.53 1.03 -5.61
C ALA A 42 11.72 0.68 -7.10
N ASN A 43 12.26 -0.52 -7.40
CA ASN A 43 12.46 -1.03 -8.76
C ASN A 43 11.32 -1.95 -9.23
N GLY A 44 10.24 -2.09 -8.44
CA GLY A 44 9.13 -2.97 -8.77
C GLY A 44 9.44 -4.47 -8.57
N ARG A 45 10.48 -4.82 -7.80
CA ARG A 45 10.82 -6.21 -7.47
C ARG A 45 10.02 -6.64 -6.24
N MET A 46 9.34 -7.79 -6.35
CA MET A 46 8.58 -8.36 -5.25
C MET A 46 9.51 -8.78 -4.10
N MET A 47 9.13 -8.42 -2.89
CA MET A 47 9.76 -8.82 -1.64
C MET A 47 8.74 -9.47 -0.71
N TRP A 48 9.24 -10.28 0.21
CA TRP A 48 8.46 -10.96 1.24
C TRP A 48 8.96 -10.61 2.63
N CYS A 49 8.04 -10.45 3.57
CA CYS A 49 8.37 -10.26 4.97
C CYS A 49 8.60 -11.63 5.63
N ASN A 50 9.86 -11.98 5.90
CA ASN A 50 10.24 -13.28 6.42
C ASN A 50 11.20 -13.15 7.61
N PRO A 51 11.29 -14.16 8.50
CA PRO A 51 12.26 -14.15 9.57
C PRO A 51 13.68 -14.17 9.01
N THR A 52 14.62 -13.52 9.70
CA THR A 52 16.04 -13.73 9.41
C THR A 52 16.43 -15.18 9.70
N MET A 53 17.23 -15.79 8.81
CA MET A 53 17.74 -17.14 9.02
C MET A 53 18.71 -17.21 10.21
N THR A 54 19.42 -16.11 10.48
CA THR A 54 20.39 -15.99 11.57
C THR A 54 20.02 -14.83 12.51
N GLY A 55 20.62 -14.81 13.70
CA GLY A 55 20.40 -13.76 14.69
C GLY A 55 19.08 -13.90 15.43
N ALA A 56 18.39 -12.78 15.69
CA ALA A 56 17.21 -12.73 16.54
C ALA A 56 15.90 -13.23 15.86
N HIS A 57 15.98 -13.82 14.66
CA HIS A 57 14.84 -14.29 13.88
C HIS A 57 13.74 -13.22 13.70
N THR A 58 14.15 -11.96 13.55
CA THR A 58 13.24 -10.83 13.35
C THR A 58 12.66 -10.85 11.95
N LEU A 59 11.46 -10.33 11.79
CA LEU A 59 10.81 -10.18 10.48
C LEU A 59 11.44 -9.01 9.70
N VAL A 60 11.95 -9.30 8.52
CA VAL A 60 12.53 -8.31 7.60
C VAL A 60 12.09 -8.56 6.16
N TRP A 61 12.12 -7.52 5.34
CA TRP A 61 11.88 -7.62 3.90
C TRP A 61 13.04 -8.32 3.21
N GLN A 62 12.75 -9.38 2.44
CA GLN A 62 13.76 -10.20 1.78
C GLN A 62 13.32 -10.57 0.37
N TYR A 63 14.31 -10.84 -0.49
CA TYR A 63 14.08 -11.47 -1.79
C TYR A 63 14.05 -12.98 -1.64
N GLY A 64 13.16 -13.64 -2.37
CA GLY A 64 12.87 -15.07 -2.20
C GLY A 64 11.73 -15.25 -1.21
N GLY A 65 10.54 -15.56 -1.74
CA GLY A 65 9.37 -15.90 -0.94
C GLY A 65 9.52 -17.26 -0.27
N PRO A 66 8.55 -17.65 0.58
CA PRO A 66 8.53 -18.99 1.15
C PRO A 66 8.61 -20.07 0.05
N SER A 67 9.46 -21.07 0.27
CA SER A 67 9.65 -22.26 -0.58
C SER A 67 8.80 -23.43 -0.11
#